data_AF-A0A834IZX6-F1
#
_entry.id   AF-A0A834IZX6-F1
#
_cell.length_a   1.000
_cell.length_b   1.000
_cell.length_c   1.000
_cell.angle_alpha   90.00
_cell.angle_beta   90.00
_cell.angle_gamma   90.00
#
_symmetry.space_group_name_H-M   'P 1'
#
loop_
_entity.id
_entity.type
_entity.pdbx_description
1 polymer ?
#
loop_
_entity_poly.entity_id
_entity_poly.type
_entity_poly.pdbx_seq_one_letter_code
_entity_poly.pdbx_strand_id
1 'polypeptide(L)' 'MDKNEFHVVIKYCFLKGKNTVETKTWLEAEFPDTAPGKSTIKDCGRPKGVVSDENILKNPQNDIEWS' A
#
# COMPACT_ATOMS: atom_id res chain seq x y z
N MET A 1 10.54 -1.13 12.21
CA MET A 1 10.50 -1.82 10.89
C MET A 1 11.39 -1.07 9.93
N ASP A 2 12.09 -1.80 9.07
CA ASP A 2 12.79 -1.22 7.94
C ASP A 2 11.83 -0.95 6.76
N LYS A 3 12.36 -0.31 5.71
CA LYS A 3 11.60 0.06 4.51
C LYS A 3 11.03 -1.16 3.77
N ASN A 4 11.74 -2.30 3.77
CA ASN A 4 11.33 -3.49 3.04
C ASN A 4 10.21 -4.23 3.80
N GLU A 5 10.29 -4.28 5.12
CA GLU A 5 9.25 -4.83 5.98
C GLU A 5 7.94 -4.03 5.83
N PHE A 6 8.01 -2.70 5.85
CA PHE A 6 6.83 -1.87 5.58
C PHE A 6 6.27 -2.06 4.17
N HIS A 7 7.12 -2.30 3.17
CA HIS A 7 6.68 -2.63 1.81
C HIS A 7 5.77 -3.86 1.78
N VAL A 8 6.17 -4.94 2.48
CA VAL A 8 5.40 -6.18 2.55
C VAL A 8 4.06 -5.95 3.28
N VAL A 9 4.08 -5.22 4.39
CA VAL A 9 2.88 -4.91 5.17
C VAL A 9 1.90 -4.05 4.39
N ILE A 10 2.38 -3.01 3.68
CA ILE A 10 1.54 -2.15 2.85
C ILE A 10 0.90 -2.94 1.70
N LYS A 11 1.67 -3.79 1.02
CA LYS A 11 1.14 -4.70 -0.01
C LYS A 11 0.07 -5.63 0.57
N TYR A 12 0.31 -6.20 1.74
CA TYR A 12 -0.68 -7.04 2.43
C TYR A 12 -1.98 -6.28 2.74
N CYS A 13 -1.90 -5.03 3.22
CA CYS A 13 -3.09 -4.19 3.44
C CYS A 13 -3.90 -4.00 2.15
N PHE A 14 -3.25 -3.72 1.02
CA PHE A 14 -3.94 -3.60 -0.27
C PHE A 14 -4.57 -4.91 -0.73
N LEU A 15 -3.90 -6.05 -0.54
CA LEU A 15 -4.48 -7.37 -0.82
C LEU A 15 -5.71 -7.69 0.04
N LYS A 16 -5.80 -7.09 1.23
CA LYS A 16 -6.98 -7.15 2.10
C LYS A 16 -8.07 -6.13 1.71
N GLY A 17 -7.88 -5.39 0.63
CA GLY A 17 -8.83 -4.40 0.12
C GLY A 17 -8.80 -3.05 0.85
N LYS A 18 -7.81 -2.81 1.73
CA LYS A 18 -7.67 -1.51 2.41
C LYS A 18 -7.18 -0.46 1.43
N ASN A 19 -7.79 0.72 1.44
CA ASN A 19 -7.30 1.84 0.66
C ASN A 19 -6.09 2.52 1.32
N THR A 20 -5.48 3.50 0.65
CA THR A 20 -4.28 4.21 1.15
C THR A 20 -4.52 4.91 2.50
N VAL A 21 -5.71 5.47 2.73
CA VAL A 21 -6.04 6.16 3.98
C VAL A 21 -6.17 5.16 5.12
N GLU A 22 -6.91 4.07 4.90
CA GLU A 22 -7.08 3.01 5.89
C GLU A 22 -5.76 2.32 6.25
N THR A 23 -4.91 2.10 5.24
CA THR A 23 -3.57 1.52 5.43
C THR A 23 -2.69 2.46 6.24
N LYS A 24 -2.73 3.77 5.95
CA LYS A 24 -1.99 4.79 6.72
C LYS A 24 -2.46 4.85 8.17
N THR A 25 -3.77 4.95 8.40
CA THR A 25 -4.35 5.00 9.74
C THR A 25 -4.00 3.75 10.55
N TRP A 26 -4.06 2.57 9.92
CA TRP A 26 -3.69 1.33 10.58
C TRP A 26 -2.19 1.28 10.91
N LEU A 27 -1.30 1.70 9.99
CA LEU A 27 0.14 1.77 10.26
C LEU A 27 0.50 2.77 11.36
N GLU A 28 -0.17 3.93 11.42
CA GLU A 28 0.02 4.93 12.48
C GLU A 28 -0.45 4.42 13.84
N ALA A 29 -1.47 3.56 13.88
CA ALA A 29 -1.96 2.94 15.11
C ALA A 29 -1.03 1.81 15.60
N GLU A 30 -0.56 0.95 14.70
CA GLU A 30 0.28 -0.21 15.05
C GLU A 30 1.76 0.16 15.27
N PHE A 31 2.25 1.18 14.57
CA PHE A 31 3.66 1.58 14.57
C PHE A 31 3.84 3.09 14.79
N PRO A 32 3.35 3.66 15.92
CA PRO A 32 3.25 5.12 16.11
C PRO A 32 4.59 5.87 15.94
N ASP A 33 5.70 5.28 16.39
CA ASP A 33 7.02 5.93 16.32
C ASP A 33 7.76 5.70 14.99
N THR A 34 7.33 4.73 14.19
CA THR A 34 8.06 4.27 13.00
C THR A 34 7.22 4.22 11.73
N ALA A 35 5.96 4.65 11.79
CA ALA A 35 5.03 4.59 10.67
C ALA A 35 5.58 5.33 9.45
N PRO A 36 5.51 4.72 8.26
CA PRO A 36 6.00 5.33 7.04
C PRO A 36 5.09 6.49 6.61
N GLY A 37 5.70 7.51 6.03
CA GLY A 37 4.99 8.68 5.51
C GLY A 37 4.03 8.34 4.35
N LYS A 38 3.09 9.26 4.08
CA LYS A 38 2.07 9.10 3.02
C LYS A 38 2.67 8.87 1.63
N SER A 39 3.86 9.43 1.34
CA SER A 39 4.58 9.23 0.08
C SER A 39 5.03 7.78 -0.09
N THR A 40 5.62 7.19 0.95
CA THR A 40 6.06 5.79 0.95
C THR A 40 4.90 4.85 0.67
N ILE A 41 3.75 5.03 1.33
CA ILE A 41 2.56 4.18 1.13
C ILE A 41 2.06 4.24 -0.33
N LYS A 42 2.11 5.41 -0.97
CA LYS A 42 1.73 5.57 -2.38
C LYS A 42 2.70 4.89 -3.34
N ASP A 43 3.99 4.92 -3.04
CA ASP A 43 5.00 4.28 -3.88
C ASP A 43 4.95 2.75 -3.74
N CYS A 44 4.63 2.23 -2.54
CA CYS A 44 4.43 0.81 -2.31
C CYS A 44 3.19 0.24 -3.03
N GLY A 45 2.15 1.06 -3.19
CA GLY A 45 0.88 0.69 -3.83
C GLY A 45 0.85 0.83 -5.35
N ARG A 46 1.90 1.38 -5.97
CA ARG A 46 1.99 1.48 -7.44
C ARG A 46 2.62 0.21 -8.01
N PRO A 47 1.90 -0.58 -8.83
CA PRO A 47 2.55 -1.55 -9.69
C PRO A 47 3.52 -0.82 -10.60
N LYS A 48 4.74 -1.32 -10.74
CA LYS A 48 5.78 -0.70 -11.56
C LYS A 48 5.46 -0.99 -13.04
N GLY A 49 4.59 -0.17 -13.64
CA GLY A 49 4.20 -0.30 -15.06
C GLY A 49 2.73 -0.01 -15.40
N VAL A 50 1.87 0.27 -14.42
CA VAL A 50 0.43 0.47 -14.68
C VAL A 50 0.04 1.95 -14.50
N VAL A 51 -0.54 2.52 -15.55
CA VAL A 51 -1.09 3.88 -15.59
C VAL A 51 -2.14 4.05 -14.48
N SER A 52 -2.12 5.22 -13.84
CA SER A 52 -2.96 5.56 -12.69
C SER A 52 -4.44 5.69 -13.07
N ASP A 53 -5.11 4.57 -13.29
CA ASP A 53 -6.56 4.53 -13.24
C ASP A 53 -6.98 4.47 -11.76
N GLU A 54 -7.59 5.55 -11.30
CA GLU A 54 -8.26 5.68 -9.99
C GLU A 54 -9.29 4.57 -9.71
N ASN A 55 -9.65 3.79 -10.73
CA ASN A 55 -10.51 2.62 -10.63
C ASN A 55 -9.79 1.31 -10.24
N ILE A 56 -8.47 1.17 -10.39
CA ILE A 56 -7.75 -0.06 -9.98
C ILE A 56 -7.68 -0.18 -8.45
N LEU A 57 -7.66 0.95 -7.74
CA LEU A 57 -7.75 1.00 -6.28
C LEU A 57 -9.10 0.52 -5.71
N LYS A 58 -10.12 0.32 -6.57
CA LYS A 58 -11.44 -0.19 -6.16
C LYS A 58 -11.60 -1.70 -6.33
N ASN A 59 -10.70 -2.36 -7.05
CA ASN A 59 -10.72 -3.82 -7.21
C ASN A 59 -9.29 -4.37 -7.47
N PRO A 60 -8.46 -4.54 -6.43
CA PRO A 60 -7.07 -4.94 -6.58
C PRO A 60 -6.85 -6.40 -7.02
N GLN A 61 -7.93 -7.19 -7.13
CA GLN A 61 -7.82 -8.65 -7.32
C GLN A 61 -7.55 -9.09 -8.77
N ASN A 62 -7.83 -8.27 -9.79
CA ASN A 62 -7.93 -8.80 -11.16
C ASN A 62 -6.81 -8.43 -12.15
N ASP A 63 -5.98 -7.40 -11.90
CA ASP A 63 -5.08 -6.89 -12.97
C ASP A 63 -3.65 -6.56 -12.52
N ILE A 64 -3.18 -7.07 -11.38
CA ILE A 64 -1.81 -6.77 -10.92
C ILE A 64 -0.89 -7.97 -11.16
N GLU A 65 -0.23 -7.97 -12.32
CA GLU A 65 0.99 -8.76 -12.53
C GLU A 65 2.12 -8.15 -11.69
N TRP A 66 2.59 -8.91 -10.69
CA TRP A 66 3.73 -8.52 -9.86
C TRP A 66 5.01 -9.14 -10.44
N SER A 67 5.91 -8.32 -10.98
CA SER A 67 7.31 -8.69 -11.25
C SER A 67 8.20 -8.49 -10.03
#